data_AF-A0A3D9FHY5-F1
#
_entry.id   AF-A0A3D9FHY5-F1
#
_cell.length_a   1.000
_cell.length_b   1.000
_cell.length_c   1.000
_cell.angle_alpha   90.00
_cell.angle_beta   90.00
_cell.angle_gamma   90.00
#
_symmetry.space_group_name_H-M   'P 1'
#
loop_
_entity.id
_entity.type
_entity.pdbx_description
1 polymer ?
#
loop_
_entity_poly.entity_id
_entity_poly.type
_entity_poly.pdbx_seq_one_letter_code
_entity_poly.pdbx_strand_id
1 'polypeptide(L)'
;MKARIAIGVAGALLLAACGGREPLQPAQGEGMPVTPAMAQSQPTTDDLLEPTTQQRPERVDELLRRSQEREDDPFDLPPPG
;
A
#
# COMPACT_ATOMS: atom_id res chain seq x y z
N MET A 1 1.72 -19.33 40.92
CA MET A 1 1.63 -19.75 39.49
C MET A 1 0.31 -19.34 38.84
N LYS A 2 -0.86 -19.71 39.40
CA LYS A 2 -2.19 -19.38 38.84
C LYS A 2 -2.42 -17.88 38.57
N ALA A 3 -2.02 -17.01 39.49
CA ALA A 3 -2.16 -15.55 39.32
C ALA A 3 -1.30 -14.99 38.17
N ARG A 4 -0.10 -15.54 37.94
CA ARG A 4 0.77 -15.12 36.83
C ARG A 4 0.21 -15.53 35.48
N ILE A 5 -0.39 -16.72 35.41
CA ILE A 5 -1.10 -17.22 34.22
C ILE A 5 -2.33 -16.35 33.94
N ALA A 6 -3.14 -16.05 34.97
CA ALA A 6 -4.32 -15.20 34.81
C ALA A 6 -3.97 -13.78 34.31
N ILE A 7 -2.91 -13.17 34.85
CA ILE A 7 -2.42 -11.87 34.40
C ILE A 7 -1.91 -11.93 32.95
N GLY A 8 -1.16 -12.97 32.58
CA GLY A 8 -0.69 -13.16 31.21
C GLY A 8 -1.81 -13.31 30.18
N VAL A 9 -2.84 -14.09 30.51
CA VAL A 9 -4.02 -14.30 29.64
C VAL A 9 -4.84 -13.01 29.49
N ALA A 10 -5.09 -12.29 30.59
CA ALA A 10 -5.81 -11.02 30.54
C ALA A 10 -5.06 -9.98 29.70
N GLY A 11 -3.73 -9.92 29.80
CA GLY A 11 -2.90 -9.08 28.94
C GLY A 11 -3.06 -9.43 27.46
N ALA A 12 -2.94 -10.70 27.09
CA ALA A 12 -3.09 -11.13 25.70
C ALA A 12 -4.46 -10.79 25.10
N LEU A 13 -5.54 -10.91 25.88
CA LEU A 13 -6.90 -10.58 25.43
C LEU A 13 -7.09 -9.08 25.15
N LEU A 14 -6.46 -8.20 25.94
CA LEU A 14 -6.52 -6.76 25.72
C LEU A 14 -5.80 -6.33 24.42
N LEU A 15 -4.71 -7.01 24.04
CA LEU A 15 -4.00 -6.72 22.78
C LEU A 15 -4.76 -7.22 21.53
N ALA A 16 -5.64 -8.21 21.67
CA ALA A 16 -6.40 -8.76 20.54
C ALA A 16 -7.57 -7.85 20.09
N ALA A 17 -7.93 -6.82 20.87
CA ALA A 17 -9.10 -5.98 20.59
C ALA A 17 -8.88 -4.87 19.53
N CYS A 18 -7.64 -4.60 19.10
CA CYS A 18 -7.32 -3.48 18.20
C CYS A 18 -7.07 -3.92 16.75
N GLY A 19 -8.00 -4.66 16.14
CA GLY A 19 -7.79 -5.25 14.82
C GLY A 19 -9.05 -5.60 14.02
N GLY A 20 -10.19 -4.98 14.31
CA GLY A 20 -11.44 -5.22 13.56
C GLY A 20 -11.27 -4.97 12.06
N ARG A 21 -11.74 -5.91 11.24
CA ARG A 21 -11.78 -5.81 9.78
C ARG A 21 -13.24 -5.79 9.37
N GLU A 22 -13.73 -4.61 9.07
CA GLU A 22 -15.08 -4.34 8.56
C GLU A 22 -14.89 -3.65 7.19
N PRO A 23 -15.79 -3.84 6.22
CA PRO A 23 -15.82 -3.00 5.03
C PRO A 23 -15.72 -1.52 5.41
N LEU A 24 -14.83 -0.79 4.73
CA LEU A 24 -14.74 0.65 4.95
C LEU A 24 -15.95 1.34 4.34
N GLN A 25 -16.46 2.35 5.03
CA GLN A 25 -17.48 3.26 4.52
C GLN A 25 -17.01 4.71 4.69
N PRO A 26 -17.56 5.65 3.89
CA PRO A 26 -17.36 7.08 4.12
C PRO A 26 -17.72 7.48 5.55
N ALA A 27 -17.14 8.59 6.01
CA ALA A 27 -17.52 9.17 7.29
C ALA A 27 -19.03 9.47 7.32
N GLN A 28 -19.63 9.48 8.51
CA GLN A 28 -21.06 9.73 8.65
C GLN A 28 -21.42 11.10 8.06
N GLY A 29 -22.39 11.12 7.14
CA GLY A 29 -22.83 12.32 6.45
C GLY A 29 -22.05 12.65 5.17
N GLU A 30 -20.94 11.96 4.90
CA GLU A 30 -20.16 12.09 3.67
C GLU A 30 -20.62 11.11 2.59
N GLY A 31 -20.50 11.53 1.33
CA GLY A 31 -20.76 10.69 0.16
C GLY A 31 -19.51 9.96 -0.33
N MET A 32 -19.70 9.07 -1.30
CA MET A 32 -18.58 8.54 -2.08
C MET A 32 -17.88 9.67 -2.85
N PRO A 33 -16.59 9.53 -3.16
CA PRO A 33 -15.88 10.46 -4.04
C PRO A 33 -16.59 10.63 -5.39
N VAL A 34 -16.36 11.77 -6.03
CA VAL A 34 -16.89 12.03 -7.37
C VAL A 34 -16.44 10.96 -8.36
N THR A 35 -17.36 10.47 -9.19
CA THR A 35 -17.08 9.45 -10.18
C THR A 35 -16.07 9.99 -11.21
N PRO A 36 -15.00 9.23 -11.53
CA PRO A 36 -14.05 9.64 -12.55
C PRO A 36 -14.74 9.84 -13.90
N ALA A 37 -14.31 10.85 -14.67
CA ALA A 37 -14.97 11.26 -15.91
C ALA A 37 -15.13 10.13 -16.95
N MET A 38 -14.20 9.18 -16.95
CA MET A 38 -14.17 8.06 -17.91
C MET A 38 -14.66 6.73 -17.31
N ALA A 39 -15.13 6.73 -16.07
CA ALA A 39 -15.62 5.52 -15.42
C ALA A 39 -17.05 5.20 -15.90
N GLN A 40 -17.27 3.94 -16.30
CA GLN A 40 -18.58 3.44 -16.74
C GLN A 40 -19.62 3.39 -15.61
N SER A 41 -19.14 3.29 -14.36
CA SER A 41 -19.94 3.27 -13.14
C SER A 41 -19.17 3.90 -11.98
N GLN A 42 -19.88 4.30 -10.93
CA GLN A 42 -19.24 4.76 -9.70
C GLN A 42 -18.49 3.61 -9.03
N PRO A 43 -17.20 3.77 -8.68
CA PRO A 43 -16.42 2.72 -8.03
C PRO A 43 -16.95 2.45 -6.61
N THR A 44 -16.88 1.19 -6.19
CA THR A 44 -17.20 0.79 -4.81
C THR A 44 -16.03 1.10 -3.87
N THR A 45 -16.24 0.97 -2.56
CA THR A 45 -15.14 1.16 -1.59
C THR A 45 -14.03 0.12 -1.79
N ASP A 46 -14.37 -1.13 -2.10
CA ASP A 46 -13.36 -2.17 -2.36
C ASP A 46 -12.54 -1.86 -3.61
N ASP A 47 -13.18 -1.38 -4.69
CA ASP A 47 -12.48 -0.96 -5.92
C ASP A 47 -11.48 0.17 -5.66
N LEU A 48 -11.83 1.12 -4.77
CA LEU A 48 -10.95 2.24 -4.41
C LEU A 48 -9.77 1.83 -3.52
N LEU A 49 -9.90 0.73 -2.79
CA LEU A 49 -8.84 0.18 -1.93
C LEU A 49 -7.91 -0.76 -2.70
N GLU A 50 -8.30 -1.22 -3.88
CA GLU A 50 -7.47 -2.04 -4.75
C GLU A 50 -6.40 -1.18 -5.45
N PRO A 51 -5.10 -1.41 -5.15
CA PRO A 51 -4.04 -0.62 -5.76
C PRO A 51 -3.83 -1.02 -7.22
N THR A 52 -3.85 -0.02 -8.10
CA THR A 52 -3.56 -0.20 -9.53
C THR A 52 -2.07 -0.46 -9.79
N THR A 53 -1.73 -0.90 -11.00
CA THR A 53 -0.34 -1.09 -11.43
C THR A 53 0.50 0.19 -11.39
N GLN A 54 -0.10 1.37 -11.58
CA GLN A 54 0.61 2.63 -11.43
C GLN A 54 0.88 2.99 -9.97
N GLN A 55 -0.05 2.65 -9.07
CA GLN A 55 0.08 2.91 -7.63
C GLN A 55 1.03 1.93 -6.95
N ARG A 56 1.05 0.67 -7.39
CA ARG A 56 1.93 -0.39 -6.89
C ARG A 56 2.49 -1.18 -8.07
N PRO A 57 3.48 -0.63 -8.80
CA PRO A 57 4.07 -1.32 -9.92
C PRO A 57 4.76 -2.60 -9.47
N GLU A 58 4.65 -3.63 -10.30
CA GLU A 58 5.41 -4.84 -10.10
C GLU A 58 6.89 -4.50 -10.24
N ARG A 59 7.68 -4.93 -9.24
CA ARG A 59 9.12 -4.86 -9.38
C ARG A 59 9.54 -6.03 -10.23
N VAL A 60 9.93 -5.72 -11.47
CA VAL A 60 10.71 -6.64 -12.27
C VAL A 60 12.12 -6.58 -11.68
N ASP A 61 12.41 -7.48 -10.73
CA ASP A 61 13.77 -7.63 -10.23
C ASP A 61 14.60 -8.20 -11.39
N GLU A 62 15.21 -7.32 -12.17
CA GLU A 62 16.16 -7.73 -13.19
C GLU A 62 17.27 -8.52 -12.48
N LEU A 63 17.48 -9.77 -12.89
CA LEU A 63 18.39 -10.73 -12.24
C LEU A 63 19.87 -10.34 -12.48
N LEU A 64 20.23 -9.09 -12.21
CA LEU A 64 21.61 -8.65 -12.11
C LEU A 64 22.22 -9.34 -10.89
N ARG A 65 22.85 -10.49 -11.13
CA ARG A 65 23.52 -11.28 -10.08
C ARG A 65 24.76 -10.58 -9.52
N ARG A 66 25.24 -9.55 -10.23
CA ARG A 66 26.41 -8.73 -9.90
C ARG A 66 26.32 -7.40 -10.63
N SER A 67 26.97 -6.38 -10.08
CA SER A 67 27.15 -5.08 -10.71
C SER A 67 27.90 -5.21 -12.03
N GLN A 68 27.53 -4.37 -13.01
CA GLN A 68 28.21 -4.23 -14.29
C GLN A 68 28.70 -2.78 -14.43
N GLU A 69 29.83 -2.59 -15.11
CA GLU A 69 30.30 -1.26 -15.52
C GLU A 69 29.23 -0.60 -16.40
N ARG A 70 29.00 0.71 -16.24
CA ARG A 70 28.09 1.46 -17.10
C ARG A 70 28.87 1.89 -18.35
N GLU A 71 28.28 1.70 -19.53
CA GLU A 71 28.83 2.26 -20.77
C GLU A 71 28.85 3.79 -20.71
N ASP A 72 29.85 4.39 -21.35
CA ASP A 72 29.94 5.85 -21.46
C ASP A 72 28.67 6.43 -22.10
N ASP A 73 28.08 7.46 -21.49
CA ASP A 73 26.86 8.08 -21.98
C ASP A 73 27.19 8.98 -23.20
N PRO A 74 26.71 8.65 -24.41
CA PRO A 74 27.00 9.44 -25.61
C PRO A 74 26.42 10.87 -25.55
N PHE A 75 25.55 11.15 -24.57
CA PHE A 75 24.93 12.45 -24.35
C PHE A 75 25.49 13.21 -23.14
N ASP A 76 26.53 12.70 -22.47
CA ASP A 76 27.26 13.43 -21.42
C ASP A 76 28.20 14.47 -22.05
N LEU A 77 27.59 15.43 -22.76
CA LEU A 77 28.28 16.52 -23.44
C LEU A 77 28.53 17.67 -22.47
N PRO A 78 29.68 18.36 -22.57
CA PRO A 78 29.95 19.55 -21.77
C PRO A 78 28.97 20.69 -22.10
N PRO A 79 28.68 21.59 -21.15
CA PRO A 79 27.82 22.75 -21.40
C PRO A 79 28.38 23.66 -22.50
N PRO A 80 27.53 24.36 -23.28
CA PRO A 80 27.99 25.30 -24.29
C PRO A 80 28.72 26.48 -23.62
N GLY A 81 29.90 26.82 -24.15
CA GLY A 81 30.72 27.96 -23.70
C GLY A 81 30.28 29.30 -24.26
#